data_AF-A0A3N1VGK0-F1
#
_entry.id   AF-A0A3N1VGK0-F1
#
_cell.length_a   1.000
_cell.length_b   1.000
_cell.length_c   1.000
_cell.angle_alpha   90.00
_cell.angle_beta   90.00
_cell.angle_gamma   90.00
#
_symmetry.space_group_name_H-M   'P 1'
#
loop_
_entity.id
_entity.type
_entity.pdbx_description
1 polymer ?
#
loop_
_entity_poly.entity_id
_entity_poly.type
_entity_poly.pdbx_seq_one_letter_code
_entity_poly.pdbx_strand_id
1 'polypeptide(L)'
;MKPFGPISSRQQALKTAEFIWSRPQDPLLRSLPLDEVRFLEGGAVEIAGELYPAHRAVRALADHIWEHRRLWRDAAKRAILGDEVIDCGC
;
A
#
# COMPACT_ATOMS: atom_id res chain seq x y z
N MET A 1 -5.33 15.33 8.13
CA MET A 1 -5.68 14.20 7.23
C MET A 1 -5.59 12.94 8.07
N LYS A 2 -6.61 12.08 8.12
CA LYS A 2 -6.53 10.85 8.91
C LYS A 2 -5.69 9.80 8.15
N PRO A 3 -4.76 9.09 8.81
CA PRO A 3 -4.01 7.99 8.20
C PRO A 3 -4.95 6.87 7.71
N PHE A 4 -4.53 6.14 6.67
CA PHE A 4 -5.25 4.97 6.15
C PHE A 4 -5.10 3.82 7.15
N GLY A 5 -6.21 3.38 7.75
CA GLY A 5 -6.24 2.21 8.62
C GLY A 5 -5.91 0.91 7.87
N PRO A 6 -5.67 -0.20 8.60
CA PRO A 6 -5.32 -1.49 8.00
C PRO A 6 -6.38 -2.00 7.00
N ILE A 7 -5.92 -2.69 5.95
CA ILE A 7 -6.77 -3.20 4.86
C ILE A 7 -7.72 -4.29 5.37
N SER A 8 -9.02 -3.98 5.47
CA SER A 8 -10.09 -4.92 5.81
C SER A 8 -11.03 -5.21 4.64
N SER A 9 -11.02 -4.41 3.58
CA SER A 9 -11.84 -4.62 2.36
C SER A 9 -11.08 -4.36 1.05
N ARG A 10 -11.59 -4.88 -0.07
CA ARG A 10 -11.04 -4.60 -1.42
C ARG A 10 -11.07 -3.09 -1.76
N GLN A 11 -12.11 -2.38 -1.32
CA GLN A 11 -12.20 -0.93 -1.55
C GLN A 11 -11.13 -0.16 -0.77
N GLN A 12 -10.77 -0.62 0.43
CA GLN A 12 -9.64 -0.04 1.18
C GLN A 12 -8.30 -0.38 0.53
N ALA A 13 -8.10 -1.59 0.01
CA ALA A 13 -6.89 -1.96 -0.74
C ALA A 13 -6.67 -1.03 -1.95
N LEU A 14 -7.75 -0.70 -2.68
CA LEU A 14 -7.70 0.27 -3.78
C LEU A 14 -7.28 1.67 -3.31
N LYS A 15 -7.90 2.19 -2.23
CA LYS A 15 -7.53 3.49 -1.65
C LYS A 15 -6.08 3.52 -1.17
N THR A 16 -5.61 2.44 -0.56
CA THR A 16 -4.21 2.30 -0.15
C THR A 16 -3.29 2.30 -1.36
N ALA A 17 -3.63 1.57 -2.43
CA ALA A 17 -2.87 1.56 -3.68
C ALA A 17 -2.81 2.95 -4.32
N GLU A 18 -3.92 3.69 -4.39
CA GLU A 18 -3.97 5.06 -4.89
C GLU A 18 -3.09 6.02 -4.07
N PHE A 19 -3.12 5.88 -2.74
CA PHE A 19 -2.27 6.68 -1.86
C PHE A 19 -0.78 6.42 -2.11
N ILE A 20 -0.37 5.15 -2.12
CA ILE A 20 1.01 4.75 -2.40
C ILE A 20 1.44 5.26 -3.78
N TRP A 21 0.59 5.07 -4.79
CA TRP A 21 0.84 5.47 -6.17
C TRP A 21 1.06 6.99 -6.32
N SER A 22 0.25 7.79 -5.63
CA SER A 22 0.33 9.25 -5.70
C SER A 22 1.50 9.84 -4.91
N ARG A 23 2.13 9.07 -4.01
CA ARG A 23 3.18 9.55 -3.11
C ARG A 23 4.25 8.48 -2.82
N PRO A 24 4.93 7.94 -3.84
CA PRO A 24 5.89 6.84 -3.63
C PRO A 24 7.07 7.21 -2.71
N GLN A 25 7.29 8.51 -2.45
CA GLN A 25 8.34 9.02 -1.56
C GLN A 25 7.86 9.32 -0.13
N ASP A 26 6.58 9.11 0.19
CA ASP A 26 6.02 9.43 1.51
C ASP A 26 6.71 8.57 2.60
N PRO A 27 7.30 9.19 3.65
CA PRO A 27 7.99 8.46 4.71
C PRO A 27 7.15 7.37 5.38
N LEU A 28 5.83 7.51 5.40
CA LEU A 28 4.93 6.51 5.98
C LEU A 28 4.99 5.16 5.24
N LEU A 29 5.35 5.19 3.95
CA LEU A 29 5.46 4.00 3.11
C LEU A 29 6.70 3.16 3.41
N ARG A 30 7.71 3.72 4.10
CA ARG A 30 8.98 3.02 4.42
C ARG A 30 8.80 1.77 5.28
N SER A 31 7.68 1.70 5.98
CA SER A 31 7.30 0.59 6.86
C SER A 31 6.51 -0.51 6.16
N LEU A 32 6.06 -0.27 4.92
CA LEU A 32 5.28 -1.21 4.13
C LEU A 32 6.20 -2.17 3.36
N PRO A 33 5.75 -3.40 3.09
CA PRO A 33 6.50 -4.41 2.34
C PRO A 33 6.49 -4.06 0.84
N LEU A 34 7.23 -3.01 0.48
CA LEU A 34 7.41 -2.54 -0.89
C LEU A 34 8.64 -3.17 -1.56
N ASP A 35 9.30 -4.13 -0.93
CA ASP A 35 10.43 -4.86 -1.48
C ASP A 35 10.08 -5.58 -2.78
N GLU A 36 8.82 -6.00 -2.94
CA GLU A 36 8.30 -6.58 -4.17
C GLU A 36 7.71 -5.54 -5.14
N VAL A 37 7.65 -4.25 -4.77
CA VAL A 37 6.99 -3.19 -5.54
C VAL A 37 7.98 -2.11 -5.97
N ARG A 38 8.23 -1.99 -7.27
CA ARG A 38 9.12 -0.95 -7.82
C ARG A 38 8.35 0.02 -8.71
N PHE A 39 8.42 1.30 -8.36
CA PHE A 39 7.87 2.39 -9.19
C PHE A 39 8.88 2.77 -10.26
N LEU A 40 8.46 2.70 -11.52
CA LEU A 40 9.32 2.98 -12.67
C LEU A 40 9.02 4.37 -13.26
N GLU A 41 10.01 4.94 -13.95
CA GLU A 41 9.79 6.15 -14.72
C GLU A 41 8.69 5.95 -15.78
N GLY A 42 7.88 6.98 -16.01
CA GLY A 42 6.71 6.89 -16.88
C GLY A 42 5.47 6.27 -16.23
N GLY A 43 5.52 5.98 -14.92
CA GLY A 43 4.35 5.55 -14.15
C GLY A 43 3.98 4.08 -14.37
N ALA A 44 4.89 3.23 -14.81
CA ALA A 44 4.70 1.77 -14.68
C ALA A 44 5.06 1.31 -13.26
N VAL A 45 4.56 0.13 -12.87
CA VAL A 45 4.95 -0.51 -11.61
C VAL A 45 5.35 -1.96 -11.88
N GLU A 46 6.41 -2.40 -11.24
CA GLU A 46 6.79 -3.82 -11.19
C GLU A 46 6.34 -4.38 -9.84
N ILE A 47 5.60 -5.48 -9.85
CA ILE A 47 5.14 -6.16 -8.64
C ILE A 47 5.56 -7.63 -8.73
N ALA A 48 6.38 -8.10 -7.79
CA ALA A 48 6.93 -9.46 -7.76
C ALA A 48 7.61 -9.88 -9.09
N GLY A 49 8.27 -8.94 -9.77
CA GLY A 49 8.94 -9.15 -11.05
C GLY A 49 8.04 -9.07 -12.28
N GLU A 50 6.73 -8.84 -12.13
CA GLU A 50 5.80 -8.63 -13.24
C GLU A 50 5.57 -7.12 -13.49
N LEU A 51 5.71 -6.70 -14.75
CA LEU A 51 5.55 -5.31 -15.17
C LEU A 51 4.09 -4.97 -15.50
N TYR A 52 3.55 -3.96 -14.81
CA TYR A 52 2.23 -3.41 -15.06
C TYR A 52 2.31 -1.97 -15.60
N PRO A 53 1.64 -1.67 -16.73
CA PRO A 53 1.62 -0.31 -17.29
C PRO A 53 0.80 0.64 -16.41
N ALA A 54 1.04 1.95 -16.55
CA ALA A 54 0.43 2.99 -15.71
C ALA A 54 -1.08 2.91 -15.53
N HIS A 55 -1.81 2.63 -16.61
CA HIS A 55 -3.27 2.52 -16.58
C HIS A 55 -3.79 1.29 -15.80
N ARG A 56 -2.92 0.32 -15.50
CA ARG A 56 -3.24 -0.86 -14.67
C ARG A 56 -2.51 -0.88 -13.33
N ALA A 57 -1.48 -0.06 -13.15
CA ALA A 57 -0.59 -0.08 -11.98
C ALA A 57 -1.35 0.01 -10.65
N VAL A 58 -2.29 0.95 -10.52
CA VAL A 58 -3.09 1.12 -9.30
C VAL A 58 -3.93 -0.13 -8.98
N ARG A 59 -4.54 -0.75 -10.00
CA ARG A 59 -5.38 -1.94 -9.80
C ARG A 59 -4.53 -3.17 -9.48
N ALA A 60 -3.43 -3.38 -10.20
CA ALA A 60 -2.50 -4.47 -9.92
C ALA A 60 -1.92 -4.35 -8.49
N LEU A 61 -1.57 -3.14 -8.08
CA LEU A 61 -1.12 -2.86 -6.72
C LEU A 61 -2.22 -3.14 -5.68
N ALA A 62 -3.47 -2.77 -5.96
CA ALA A 62 -4.59 -3.07 -5.07
C ALA A 62 -4.83 -4.58 -4.91
N ASP A 63 -4.75 -5.34 -6.00
CA ASP A 63 -4.91 -6.80 -5.99
C ASP A 63 -3.78 -7.48 -5.20
N HIS A 64 -2.52 -7.06 -5.42
CA HIS A 64 -1.37 -7.56 -4.68
C HIS A 64 -1.47 -7.27 -3.17
N ILE A 65 -1.85 -6.03 -2.81
CA ILE A 65 -2.09 -5.63 -1.41
C ILE A 65 -3.20 -6.49 -0.78
N TRP A 66 -4.26 -6.80 -1.53
CA TRP A 66 -5.38 -7.63 -1.05
C TRP A 66 -4.99 -9.09 -0.83
N GLU A 67 -4.25 -9.66 -1.77
CA GLU A 67 -3.72 -11.02 -1.68
C GLU A 67 -2.83 -11.18 -0.44
N HIS A 68 -1.94 -10.21 -0.22
CA HIS A 68 -0.97 -10.18 0.88
C HIS A 68 -1.46 -9.40 2.12
N ARG A 69 -2.78 -9.17 2.25
CA ARG A 69 -3.38 -8.26 3.26
C ARG A 69 -2.96 -8.50 4.71
N ARG A 70 -2.55 -9.72 5.08
CA ARG A 70 -2.03 -10.03 6.43
C ARG A 70 -0.68 -9.34 6.66
N LEU A 71 0.26 -9.52 5.73
CA LEU A 71 1.59 -8.89 5.79
C LEU A 71 1.47 -7.36 5.81
N TRP A 72 0.66 -6.81 4.90
CA TRP A 72 0.41 -5.37 4.80
C TRP A 72 -0.27 -4.80 6.04
N ARG A 73 -1.18 -5.54 6.67
CA ARG A 73 -1.80 -5.17 7.95
C ARG A 73 -0.79 -5.10 9.08
N ASP A 74 0.09 -6.09 9.19
CA ASP A 74 1.08 -6.13 10.27
C ASP A 74 2.16 -5.07 10.06
N ALA A 75 2.55 -4.82 8.81
CA ALA A 75 3.41 -3.70 8.43
C ALA A 75 2.79 -2.35 8.76
N ALA A 76 1.53 -2.12 8.39
CA ALA A 76 0.81 -0.90 8.75
C ALA A 76 0.71 -0.73 10.28
N LYS A 77 0.42 -1.80 11.03
CA LYS A 77 0.42 -1.75 12.50
C LYS A 77 1.79 -1.37 13.09
N ARG A 78 2.89 -1.86 12.50
CA ARG A 78 4.25 -1.48 12.91
C ARG A 78 4.57 -0.03 12.55
N ALA A 79 4.13 0.44 11.39
CA ALA A 79 4.20 1.84 11.00
C ALA A 79 3.53 2.77 12.03
N ILE A 80 2.43 2.28 12.61
CA ILE A 80 1.58 2.97 13.59
C ILE A 80 2.15 2.91 15.01
N LEU A 81 3.17 2.08 15.29
CA LEU A 81 3.77 1.96 16.64
C LEU A 81 4.88 2.99 16.94
N GLY A 82 5.04 4.00 16.09
CA GLY A 82 5.63 5.29 16.45
C GLY A 82 4.52 6.30 16.76
N ASP A 83 4.08 6.33 18.02
CA ASP A 83 3.35 7.40 18.72
C ASP A 83 1.85 7.68 18.56
N GLU A 84 1.04 7.10 17.65
CA GLU A 84 -0.41 7.39 17.69
C GLU A 84 -1.31 6.16 17.44
N VAL A 85 -2.06 5.80 18.49
CA VAL A 85 -3.09 4.76 18.48
C VAL A 85 -4.20 5.12 17.49
N ILE A 86 -4.36 4.33 16.43
CA ILE A 86 -5.59 4.35 15.62
C ILE A 86 -6.59 3.42 16.32
N ASP A 87 -7.60 4.04 16.92
CA ASP A 87 -8.80 3.39 17.46
C ASP A 87 -9.42 2.48 16.40
N CYS A 88 -9.31 1.16 16.64
CA CYS A 88 -9.99 0.16 15.87
C CYS A 88 -11.43 0.09 16.37
N GLY A 89 -12.32 0.86 15.73
CA GLY A 89 -13.75 0.64 15.83
C GLY A 89 -14.07 -0.78 15.41
N CYS A 90 -14.12 -1.67 16.40
CA CYS A 90 -14.81 -2.95 16.36
C CYS A 90 -16.32 -2.72 16.27
#